data_AF-A0A1L0BH21-F1
#
_entry.id   AF-A0A1L0BH21-F1
#
_cell.length_a   1.000
_cell.length_b   1.000
_cell.length_c   1.000
_cell.angle_alpha   90.00
_cell.angle_beta   90.00
_cell.angle_gamma   90.00
#
_symmetry.space_group_name_H-M   'P 1'
#
loop_
_entity.id
_entity.type
_entity.pdbx_description
1 polymer ?
#
loop_
_entity_poly.entity_id
_entity_poly.type
_entity_poly.pdbx_seq_one_letter_code
_entity_poly.pdbx_strand_id
1 'polypeptide(L)'
;MRHRKVDRAILEQNEPLDSDDQDLVISLLTAENDLSLKLYKKILALSILVEIPPLVLLARGVSQAPLLKVAMSSLIVLLNFLTLVNTIFEVESASKLFPPLVRKYLGKLLHFRGLCGLNVVLLVQMIYVAFWREQLGWMGVFTVVPIGNLVTLVLLKNWHKGVELEVAGLHALKYKYKNV
;
A
#
# COMPACT_ATOMS: atom_id res chain seq x y z
N MET A 1 9.39 -13.92 19.58
CA MET A 1 10.24 -14.36 20.71
C MET A 1 11.62 -14.88 20.29
N ARG A 2 11.83 -15.39 19.07
CA ARG A 2 13.15 -15.84 18.58
C ARG A 2 14.13 -14.69 18.33
N HIS A 3 13.68 -13.56 17.78
CA HIS A 3 14.53 -12.36 17.58
C HIS A 3 15.10 -11.79 18.89
N ARG A 4 14.30 -11.73 19.97
CA ARG A 4 14.81 -11.32 21.29
C ARG A 4 15.87 -12.25 21.89
N LYS A 5 15.92 -13.53 21.49
CA LYS A 5 17.00 -14.45 21.88
C LYS A 5 18.25 -14.24 21.05
N VAL A 6 18.11 -13.84 19.78
CA VAL A 6 19.23 -13.45 18.91
C VAL A 6 19.83 -12.12 19.39
N ASP A 7 18.99 -11.13 19.72
CA ASP A 7 19.44 -9.85 20.29
C ASP A 7 20.21 -10.05 21.61
N ARG A 8 19.73 -10.96 22.48
CA ARG A 8 20.45 -11.29 23.73
C ARG A 8 21.74 -12.05 23.49
N ALA A 9 21.78 -12.98 22.54
CA ALA A 9 23.01 -13.70 22.21
C ALA A 9 24.07 -12.77 21.62
N ILE A 10 23.67 -11.82 20.76
CA ILE A 10 24.55 -10.78 20.18
C ILE A 10 25.04 -9.80 21.25
N LEU A 11 24.23 -9.51 22.28
CA LEU A 11 24.62 -8.63 23.39
C LEU A 11 25.46 -9.34 24.48
N GLU A 12 25.34 -10.67 24.62
CA GLU A 12 26.11 -11.47 25.59
C GLU A 12 27.43 -12.00 25.00
N GLN A 13 27.50 -12.22 23.68
CA GLN A 13 28.73 -12.58 22.97
C GLN A 13 29.42 -11.30 22.49
N ASN A 14 30.41 -10.82 23.25
CA ASN A 14 31.33 -9.74 22.86
C ASN A 14 32.27 -10.13 21.70
N GLU A 15 31.91 -11.12 20.87
CA GLU A 15 32.65 -11.43 19.66
C GLU A 15 32.10 -10.58 18.52
N PRO A 16 32.93 -9.75 17.86
CA PRO A 16 32.48 -9.00 16.69
C PRO A 16 32.01 -9.99 15.63
N LEU A 17 30.76 -9.82 15.18
CA LEU A 17 30.21 -10.58 14.04
C LEU A 17 31.14 -10.47 12.85
N ASP A 18 31.54 -11.62 12.29
CA ASP A 18 32.32 -11.69 11.06
C ASP A 18 31.55 -11.02 9.91
N SER A 19 32.28 -10.49 8.92
CA SER A 19 31.71 -9.73 7.80
C SER A 19 30.71 -10.56 6.99
N ASP A 20 30.92 -11.87 6.94
CA ASP A 20 30.06 -12.83 6.25
C ASP A 20 28.76 -13.08 7.02
N ASP A 21 28.81 -13.11 8.36
CA ASP A 21 27.63 -13.21 9.21
C ASP A 21 26.79 -11.92 9.16
N GLN A 22 27.44 -10.75 9.08
CA GLN A 22 26.75 -9.47 8.89
C GLN A 22 26.00 -9.43 7.54
N ASP A 23 26.62 -9.89 6.46
CA ASP A 23 25.96 -9.98 5.15
C ASP A 23 24.79 -10.97 5.16
N LEU A 24 24.96 -12.11 5.83
CA LEU A 24 23.89 -13.08 6.00
C LEU A 24 22.69 -12.45 6.73
N VAL A 25 22.92 -11.77 7.84
CA VAL A 25 21.86 -11.09 8.61
C VAL A 25 21.17 -10.01 7.78
N ILE A 26 21.93 -9.17 7.07
CA ILE A 26 21.37 -8.10 6.21
C ILE A 26 20.53 -8.69 5.07
N SER A 27 21.00 -9.78 4.44
CA SER A 27 20.26 -10.44 3.37
C SER A 27 18.95 -11.06 3.89
N LEU A 28 18.96 -11.65 5.08
CA LEU A 28 17.77 -12.20 5.73
C LEU A 28 16.76 -11.12 6.09
N LEU A 29 17.20 -9.98 6.62
CA LEU A 29 16.33 -8.84 6.92
C LEU A 29 15.67 -8.27 5.67
N THR A 30 16.43 -8.16 4.56
CA THR A 30 15.91 -7.71 3.27
C THR A 30 14.83 -8.68 2.75
N ALA A 31 15.14 -9.98 2.76
CA ALA A 31 14.21 -11.01 2.29
C ALA A 31 12.94 -11.09 3.14
N GLU A 32 13.06 -10.92 4.46
CA GLU A 32 11.92 -10.90 5.38
C GLU A 32 11.02 -9.68 5.16
N ASN A 33 11.61 -8.50 4.92
CA ASN A 33 10.87 -7.29 4.61
C ASN A 33 10.05 -7.44 3.31
N ASP A 34 10.68 -7.96 2.25
CA ASP A 34 10.01 -8.20 0.96
C ASP A 34 8.90 -9.25 1.05
N LEU A 35 9.14 -10.33 1.80
CA LEU A 35 8.15 -11.38 2.01
C LEU A 35 6.95 -10.86 2.80
N SER A 36 7.22 -10.10 3.86
CA SER A 36 6.19 -9.43 4.66
C SER A 36 5.36 -8.47 3.83
N LEU A 37 5.98 -7.61 3.01
CA LEU A 37 5.26 -6.70 2.12
C LEU A 37 4.37 -7.46 1.14
N LYS A 38 4.87 -8.53 0.50
CA LYS A 38 4.09 -9.36 -0.42
C LYS A 38 2.88 -9.98 0.28
N LEU A 39 3.05 -10.47 1.50
CA LEU A 39 1.98 -11.05 2.29
C LEU A 39 0.90 -9.99 2.63
N TYR A 40 1.31 -8.84 3.16
CA TYR A 40 0.36 -7.78 3.52
C TYR A 40 -0.37 -7.19 2.32
N LYS A 41 0.31 -7.03 1.17
CA LYS A 41 -0.34 -6.64 -0.09
C LYS A 41 -1.41 -7.65 -0.52
N LYS A 42 -1.14 -8.96 -0.40
CA LYS A 42 -2.13 -10.02 -0.71
C LYS A 42 -3.32 -9.96 0.23
N ILE A 43 -3.09 -9.80 1.53
CA ILE A 43 -4.16 -9.69 2.53
C ILE A 43 -5.02 -8.46 2.24
N LEU A 44 -4.40 -7.30 1.98
CA LEU A 44 -5.12 -6.07 1.62
C LEU A 44 -5.94 -6.25 0.34
N ALA A 45 -5.36 -6.86 -0.69
CA ALA A 45 -6.06 -7.14 -1.95
C ALA A 45 -7.29 -8.03 -1.75
N LEU A 46 -7.17 -9.08 -0.93
CA LEU A 46 -8.28 -9.97 -0.59
C LEU A 46 -9.35 -9.23 0.25
N SER A 47 -8.95 -8.40 1.21
CA SER A 47 -9.87 -7.58 2.02
C SER A 47 -10.71 -6.67 1.13
N ILE A 48 -10.05 -5.93 0.23
CA ILE A 48 -10.71 -5.04 -0.73
C ILE A 48 -11.75 -5.80 -1.57
N LEU A 49 -11.41 -6.99 -2.07
CA LEU A 49 -12.33 -7.79 -2.89
C LEU A 49 -13.58 -8.24 -2.11
N VAL A 50 -13.43 -8.58 -0.83
CA VAL A 50 -14.54 -8.99 0.04
C VAL A 50 -15.41 -7.81 0.47
N GLU A 51 -14.83 -6.61 0.58
CA GLU A 51 -15.52 -5.38 0.99
C GLU A 51 -16.37 -4.75 -0.13
N ILE A 52 -16.03 -4.96 -1.41
CA ILE A 52 -16.76 -4.32 -2.52
C ILE A 52 -18.26 -4.66 -2.54
N PRO A 53 -18.70 -5.94 -2.46
CA PRO A 53 -20.13 -6.27 -2.50
C PRO A 53 -20.97 -5.59 -1.41
N PRO A 54 -20.63 -5.65 -0.10
CA PRO A 54 -21.42 -4.98 0.92
C PRO A 54 -21.41 -3.45 0.76
N LEU A 55 -20.28 -2.84 0.34
CA LEU A 55 -20.21 -1.40 0.11
C LEU A 55 -21.13 -0.95 -1.04
N VAL A 56 -21.19 -1.72 -2.12
CA VAL A 56 -22.10 -1.44 -3.25
C VAL A 56 -23.56 -1.60 -2.82
N LEU A 57 -23.88 -2.62 -2.03
CA LEU A 57 -25.25 -2.81 -1.51
C LEU A 57 -25.66 -1.62 -0.62
N LEU A 58 -24.77 -1.19 0.27
CA LEU A 58 -25.00 -0.01 1.11
C LEU A 58 -25.21 1.24 0.25
N ALA A 59 -24.31 1.54 -0.70
CA ALA A 59 -24.44 2.74 -1.53
C ALA A 59 -25.73 2.79 -2.36
N ARG A 60 -26.24 1.63 -2.81
CA ARG A 60 -27.54 1.55 -3.50
C ARG A 60 -28.74 1.78 -2.59
N GLY A 61 -28.60 1.50 -1.29
CA GLY A 61 -29.65 1.70 -0.30
C GLY A 61 -29.81 3.16 0.15
N VAL A 62 -28.85 4.03 -0.18
CA VAL A 62 -28.69 5.31 0.51
C VAL A 62 -29.36 6.51 -0.20
N SER A 63 -29.41 6.54 -1.53
CA SER A 63 -30.13 7.59 -2.26
C SER A 63 -31.38 7.04 -2.91
N GLN A 64 -32.49 7.79 -2.99
CA GLN A 64 -33.66 7.37 -3.78
C GLN A 64 -33.51 7.64 -5.28
N ALA A 65 -32.60 8.54 -5.67
CA ALA A 65 -32.37 8.89 -7.06
C ALA A 65 -31.61 7.76 -7.80
N PRO A 66 -32.18 7.16 -8.88
CA PRO A 66 -31.60 5.99 -9.53
C PRO A 66 -30.22 6.29 -10.14
N LEU A 67 -30.05 7.48 -10.73
CA LEU A 67 -28.77 7.89 -11.31
C LEU A 67 -27.66 8.00 -10.25
N LEU A 68 -28.01 8.47 -9.05
CA LEU A 68 -27.03 8.67 -7.98
C LEU A 68 -26.63 7.36 -7.33
N LYS A 69 -27.56 6.40 -7.17
CA LYS A 69 -27.25 5.03 -6.75
C LYS A 69 -26.17 4.41 -7.65
N VAL A 70 -26.35 4.52 -8.96
CA VAL A 70 -25.41 3.98 -9.94
C VAL A 70 -24.07 4.71 -9.83
N ALA A 71 -24.07 6.04 -9.83
CA ALA A 71 -22.85 6.83 -9.73
C ALA A 71 -22.03 6.51 -8.47
N MET A 72 -22.65 6.44 -7.29
CA MET A 72 -21.96 6.12 -6.03
C MET A 72 -21.44 4.68 -6.01
N SER A 73 -22.23 3.72 -6.50
CA SER A 73 -21.77 2.34 -6.64
C SER A 73 -20.56 2.24 -7.56
N SER A 74 -20.60 2.92 -8.72
CA SER A 74 -19.51 2.96 -9.68
C SER A 74 -18.27 3.62 -9.10
N LEU A 75 -18.42 4.71 -8.33
CA LEU A 75 -17.30 5.37 -7.64
C LEU A 75 -16.63 4.45 -6.62
N ILE A 76 -17.41 3.72 -5.81
CA ILE A 76 -16.88 2.76 -4.83
C ILE A 76 -16.10 1.65 -5.54
N VAL A 77 -16.67 1.09 -6.60
CA VAL A 77 -16.00 0.04 -7.39
C VAL A 77 -14.71 0.59 -8.00
N LEU A 78 -14.76 1.79 -8.59
CA LEU A 78 -13.60 2.41 -9.21
C LEU A 78 -12.48 2.71 -8.20
N LEU A 79 -12.80 3.27 -7.04
CA LEU A 79 -11.85 3.58 -5.97
C LEU A 79 -11.13 2.32 -5.46
N ASN A 80 -11.90 1.27 -5.18
CA ASN A 80 -11.35 0.01 -4.71
C ASN A 80 -10.55 -0.70 -5.80
N PHE A 81 -11.01 -0.65 -7.06
CA PHE A 81 -10.28 -1.18 -8.20
C PHE A 81 -8.93 -0.48 -8.41
N LEU A 82 -8.89 0.85 -8.38
CA LEU A 82 -7.65 1.62 -8.50
C LEU A 82 -6.69 1.32 -7.33
N THR A 83 -7.22 1.17 -6.12
CA THR A 83 -6.41 0.76 -4.95
C THR A 83 -5.87 -0.65 -5.11
N LEU A 84 -6.67 -1.58 -5.63
CA LEU A 84 -6.27 -2.95 -5.93
C LEU A 84 -5.18 -2.99 -6.99
N VAL A 85 -5.34 -2.22 -8.08
CA VAL A 85 -4.31 -2.08 -9.13
C VAL A 85 -3.01 -1.58 -8.51
N ASN A 86 -3.07 -0.57 -7.64
CA ASN A 86 -1.89 -0.01 -6.98
C ASN A 86 -1.26 -0.95 -5.94
N THR A 87 -2.02 -1.93 -5.44
CA THR A 87 -1.56 -2.95 -4.49
C THR A 87 -0.89 -4.12 -5.21
N ILE A 88 -1.49 -4.60 -6.30
CA ILE A 88 -1.07 -5.80 -7.05
C ILE A 88 0.03 -5.46 -8.06
N PHE A 89 -0.11 -4.35 -8.79
CA PHE A 89 0.85 -4.00 -9.83
C PHE A 89 1.94 -3.11 -9.24
N GLU A 90 3.15 -3.65 -9.18
CA GLU A 90 4.35 -2.80 -9.28
C GLU A 90 4.36 -2.24 -10.70
N VAL A 91 3.72 -1.09 -10.86
CA VAL A 91 3.40 -0.48 -12.16
C VAL A 91 4.62 -0.28 -13.07
N GLU A 92 5.83 -0.27 -12.50
CA GLU A 92 7.08 -0.29 -13.27
C GLU A 92 7.13 -1.44 -14.30
N SER A 93 6.62 -2.63 -13.96
CA SER A 93 6.57 -3.79 -14.84
C SER A 93 5.43 -3.71 -15.87
N ALA A 94 4.25 -3.19 -15.48
CA ALA A 94 3.09 -3.06 -16.37
C ALA A 94 3.28 -1.96 -17.43
N SER A 95 4.05 -0.91 -17.13
CA SER A 95 4.36 0.17 -18.07
C SER A 95 5.10 -0.31 -19.33
N LYS A 96 5.77 -1.48 -19.25
CA LYS A 96 6.51 -2.09 -20.37
C LYS A 96 5.58 -2.74 -21.40
N LEU A 97 4.30 -2.98 -21.08
CA LEU A 97 3.31 -3.55 -22.00
C LEU A 97 2.75 -2.51 -22.99
N PHE A 98 2.99 -1.22 -22.75
CA PHE A 98 2.45 -0.14 -23.58
C PHE A 98 3.49 0.41 -24.57
N PRO A 99 3.06 0.87 -25.76
CA PRO A 99 3.92 1.56 -26.72
C PRO A 99 4.65 2.78 -26.10
N PRO A 100 5.84 3.17 -26.58
CA PRO A 100 6.69 4.17 -25.93
C PRO A 100 6.04 5.56 -25.75
N LEU A 101 5.22 6.00 -26.71
CA LEU A 101 4.45 7.25 -26.61
C LEU A 101 3.40 7.20 -25.51
N VAL A 102 2.69 6.08 -25.41
CA VAL A 102 1.65 5.82 -24.40
C VAL A 102 2.29 5.69 -23.01
N ARG A 103 3.43 4.98 -22.94
CA ARG A 103 4.22 4.80 -21.71
C ARG A 103 4.67 6.10 -21.06
N LYS A 104 5.00 7.15 -21.84
CA LYS A 104 5.42 8.46 -21.30
C LYS A 104 4.32 9.15 -20.49
N TYR A 105 3.07 9.06 -20.94
CA TYR A 105 1.92 9.72 -20.30
C TYR A 105 1.21 8.81 -19.30
N LEU A 106 0.87 7.58 -19.70
CA LEU A 106 0.25 6.59 -18.81
C LEU A 106 1.20 6.09 -17.73
N GLY A 107 2.51 6.05 -17.97
CA GLY A 107 3.48 5.65 -16.94
C GLY A 107 3.47 6.57 -15.72
N LYS A 108 3.27 7.88 -15.92
CA LYS A 108 3.15 8.85 -14.80
C LYS A 108 1.83 8.72 -14.05
N LEU A 109 0.73 8.50 -14.78
CA LEU A 109 -0.61 8.34 -14.21
C LEU A 109 -0.77 7.01 -13.46
N LEU A 110 -0.26 5.94 -14.05
CA LEU A 110 -0.27 4.61 -13.45
C LEU A 110 0.76 4.52 -12.30
N HIS A 111 1.79 5.37 -12.26
CA HIS A 111 2.73 5.37 -11.14
C HIS A 111 1.97 5.51 -9.81
N PHE A 112 2.49 4.89 -8.74
CA PHE A 112 1.85 4.83 -7.44
C PHE A 112 1.26 6.17 -6.97
N ARG A 113 2.03 7.25 -7.12
CA ARG A 113 1.59 8.61 -6.73
C ARG A 113 0.44 9.12 -7.60
N GLY A 114 0.42 8.80 -8.89
CA GLY A 114 -0.65 9.16 -9.82
C GLY A 114 -1.96 8.44 -9.48
N LEU A 115 -1.90 7.13 -9.25
CA LEU A 115 -3.07 6.34 -8.83
C LEU A 115 -3.59 6.78 -7.45
N CYS A 116 -2.69 7.04 -6.48
CA CYS A 116 -3.09 7.61 -5.20
C CYS A 116 -3.74 8.99 -5.36
N GLY A 117 -3.17 9.88 -6.18
CA GLY A 117 -3.74 11.21 -6.43
C GLY A 117 -5.13 11.14 -7.05
N LEU A 118 -5.31 10.26 -8.05
CA LEU A 118 -6.62 10.03 -8.67
C LEU A 118 -7.64 9.50 -7.65
N ASN A 119 -7.25 8.53 -6.81
CA ASN A 119 -8.10 8.03 -5.75
C ASN A 119 -8.48 9.11 -4.74
N VAL A 120 -7.55 9.98 -4.35
CA VAL A 120 -7.85 11.10 -3.45
C VAL A 120 -8.89 12.05 -4.08
N VAL A 121 -8.74 12.40 -5.36
CA VAL A 121 -9.71 13.26 -6.05
C VAL A 121 -11.11 12.62 -6.08
N LEU A 122 -11.19 11.32 -6.41
CA LEU A 122 -12.45 10.58 -6.43
C LEU A 122 -13.07 10.43 -5.03
N LEU A 123 -12.24 10.25 -3.99
CA LEU A 123 -12.69 10.22 -2.59
C LEU A 123 -13.29 11.55 -2.17
N VAL A 124 -12.62 12.66 -2.47
CA VAL A 124 -13.12 14.01 -2.17
C VAL A 124 -14.47 14.25 -2.86
N GLN A 125 -14.60 13.83 -4.12
CA GLN A 125 -15.87 13.93 -4.85
C GLN A 125 -16.97 13.08 -4.19
N MET A 126 -16.67 11.84 -3.80
CA MET A 126 -17.62 10.96 -3.13
C MET A 126 -18.07 11.52 -1.77
N ILE A 127 -17.13 12.05 -0.97
CA ILE A 127 -17.40 12.68 0.33
C ILE A 127 -18.27 13.94 0.14
N TYR A 128 -17.93 14.78 -0.83
CA TYR A 128 -18.70 15.99 -1.15
C TYR A 128 -20.16 15.63 -1.47
N VAL A 129 -20.37 14.64 -2.33
CA VAL A 129 -21.73 14.18 -2.68
C VAL A 129 -22.43 13.59 -1.46
N ALA A 130 -21.74 12.76 -0.68
CA ALA A 130 -22.34 12.07 0.46
C ALA A 130 -22.76 13.01 1.60
N PHE A 131 -21.92 13.96 1.97
CA PHE A 131 -22.16 14.81 3.13
C PHE A 131 -22.78 16.16 2.80
N TRP A 132 -22.42 16.77 1.67
CA TRP A 132 -22.92 18.10 1.31
C TRP A 132 -24.15 18.09 0.43
N ARG A 133 -24.25 17.13 -0.51
CA ARG A 133 -25.40 17.07 -1.41
C ARG A 133 -26.56 16.27 -0.82
N GLU A 134 -26.27 15.08 -0.31
CA GLU A 134 -27.32 14.14 0.15
C GLU A 134 -27.48 14.10 1.68
N GLN A 135 -26.58 14.73 2.45
CA GLN A 135 -26.64 14.82 3.92
C GLN A 135 -26.81 13.45 4.61
N LEU A 136 -26.08 12.44 4.14
CA LEU A 136 -26.30 11.03 4.50
C LEU A 136 -26.00 10.68 5.97
N GLY A 137 -25.46 11.60 6.77
CA GLY A 137 -25.15 11.38 8.19
C GLY A 137 -24.37 10.09 8.42
N TRP A 138 -24.86 9.23 9.33
CA TRP A 138 -24.27 7.92 9.64
C TRP A 138 -24.29 6.94 8.45
N MET A 139 -25.18 7.11 7.49
CA MET A 139 -25.19 6.28 6.30
C MET A 139 -23.99 6.58 5.39
N GLY A 140 -23.28 7.70 5.58
CA GLY A 140 -22.04 8.02 4.86
C GLY A 140 -20.83 7.17 5.25
N VAL A 141 -20.95 6.25 6.23
CA VAL A 141 -19.84 5.40 6.72
C VAL A 141 -19.23 4.52 5.63
N PHE A 142 -19.97 4.15 4.57
CA PHE A 142 -19.40 3.41 3.44
C PHE A 142 -18.24 4.16 2.74
N THR A 143 -18.17 5.48 2.89
CA THR A 143 -17.07 6.30 2.35
C THR A 143 -15.74 6.09 3.09
N VAL A 144 -15.80 5.60 4.34
CA VAL A 144 -14.62 5.41 5.20
C VAL A 144 -13.78 4.21 4.74
N VAL A 145 -14.41 3.15 4.24
CA VAL A 145 -13.70 1.92 3.87
C VAL A 145 -12.69 2.15 2.72
N PRO A 146 -13.07 2.80 1.60
CA PRO A 146 -12.10 3.19 0.57
C PRO A 146 -10.95 4.08 1.08
N ILE A 147 -11.21 4.95 2.07
CA ILE A 147 -10.16 5.78 2.70
C ILE A 147 -9.19 4.89 3.48
N GLY A 148 -9.72 3.98 4.30
CA GLY A 148 -8.91 3.04 5.08
C GLY A 148 -8.01 2.18 4.21
N ASN A 149 -8.52 1.68 3.08
CA ASN A 149 -7.75 0.89 2.12
C ASN A 149 -6.60 1.70 1.50
N LEU A 150 -6.87 2.95 1.12
CA LEU A 150 -5.84 3.83 0.56
C LEU A 150 -4.76 4.19 1.60
N VAL A 151 -5.17 4.52 2.84
CA VAL A 151 -4.24 4.83 3.94
C VAL A 151 -3.36 3.62 4.26
N THR A 152 -3.95 2.43 4.37
CA THR A 152 -3.22 1.18 4.64
C THR A 152 -2.18 0.91 3.55
N LEU A 153 -2.54 1.11 2.28
CA LEU A 153 -1.61 0.97 1.16
C LEU A 153 -0.42 1.96 1.26
N VAL A 154 -0.68 3.22 1.61
CA VAL A 154 0.36 4.23 1.81
C VAL A 154 1.27 3.87 2.98
N LEU A 155 0.69 3.44 4.11
CA LEU A 155 1.44 3.02 5.29
C LEU A 155 2.33 1.81 4.99
N LEU A 156 1.81 0.77 4.32
CA LEU A 156 2.60 -0.39 3.93
C LEU A 156 3.80 -0.01 3.05
N LYS A 157 3.60 0.91 2.10
CA LYS A 157 4.68 1.38 1.23
C LYS A 157 5.71 2.22 1.95
N ASN A 158 5.27 3.08 2.87
CA ASN A 158 6.20 3.88 3.67
C ASN A 158 6.98 3.02 4.66
N TRP A 159 6.33 2.02 5.26
CA TRP A 159 6.97 1.05 6.15
C TRP A 159 8.07 0.27 5.42
N HIS A 160 7.75 -0.34 4.28
CA HIS A 160 8.74 -1.09 3.49
C HIS A 160 9.95 -0.23 3.10
N LYS A 161 9.72 1.00 2.62
CA LYS A 161 10.80 1.95 2.31
C LYS A 161 11.62 2.37 3.52
N GLY A 162 10.98 2.53 4.69
CA GLY A 162 11.67 2.84 5.93
C GLY A 162 12.66 1.73 6.30
N VAL A 163 12.19 0.48 6.25
CA VAL A 163 13.04 -0.69 6.51
C VAL A 163 14.15 -0.83 5.46
N GLU A 164 13.88 -0.60 4.17
CA GLU A 164 14.92 -0.58 3.13
C GLU A 164 16.02 0.45 3.42
N LEU A 165 15.66 1.65 3.88
CA LEU A 165 16.62 2.69 4.23
C LEU A 165 17.45 2.32 5.46
N GLU A 166 16.83 1.72 6.49
CA GLU A 166 17.54 1.23 7.67
C GLU A 166 18.54 0.13 7.30
N VAL A 167 18.12 -0.83 6.48
CA VAL A 167 18.98 -1.91 5.98
C VAL A 167 20.12 -1.37 5.11
N ALA A 168 19.86 -0.39 4.23
CA ALA A 168 20.91 0.29 3.48
C ALA A 168 21.90 1.03 4.39
N GLY A 169 21.42 1.59 5.51
CA GLY A 169 22.25 2.16 6.56
C GLY A 169 23.19 1.14 7.21
N LEU A 170 22.72 -0.08 7.46
CA LEU A 170 23.55 -1.18 7.97
C LEU A 170 24.68 -1.54 6.99
N HIS A 171 24.39 -1.58 5.68
CA HIS A 171 25.42 -1.77 4.67
C HIS A 171 26.49 -0.65 4.67
N ALA A 172 26.11 0.60 4.93
CA ALA A 172 27.06 1.70 5.01
C ALA A 172 27.99 1.61 6.24
N LEU A 173 27.54 1.01 7.34
CA LEU A 173 28.35 0.79 8.55
C LEU A 173 29.45 -0.26 8.33
N LYS A 174 29.23 -1.26 7.49
CA LYS A 174 30.23 -2.28 7.13
C LYS A 174 31.55 -1.68 6.61
N TYR A 175 31.48 -0.59 5.83
CA TYR A 175 32.66 0.06 5.27
C TYR A 175 33.51 0.80 6.31
N LYS A 176 32.93 1.22 7.44
CA LYS A 176 33.70 1.88 8.52
C LYS A 176 34.52 0.89 9.33
N TYR A 177 34.06 -0.34 9.49
CA TYR A 177 34.76 -1.37 10.26
C TYR A 177 35.87 -2.10 9.48
N LYS A 178 35.85 -2.09 8.14
CA LYS A 178 36.95 -2.62 7.31
C LYS A 178 38.21 -1.74 7.27
N ASN A 179 38.11 -0.49 7.72
CA ASN A 179 39.20 0.49 7.70
C ASN A 179 39.84 0.73 9.09
N VAL A 180 39.55 -0.13 10.07
CA VAL A 180 40.14 -0.10 11.42
C VAL A 180 40.94 -1.37 11.63
#